data_AF-A0A529NRE8-F1
#
_entry.id   AF-A0A529NRE8-F1
#
_cell.length_a   1.000
_cell.length_b   1.000
_cell.length_c   1.000
_cell.angle_alpha   90.00
_cell.angle_beta   90.00
_cell.angle_gamma   90.00
#
_symmetry.space_group_name_H-M   'P 1'
#
loop_
_entity.id
_entity.type
_entity.pdbx_description
1 polymer ?
#
loop_
_entity_poly.entity_id
_entity_poly.type
_entity_poly.pdbx_seq_one_letter_code
_entity_poly.pdbx_strand_id
1 'polypeptide(L)'
;KGVSGTALGDIVERFRNAGAGSKVDSWVSPGPNQPIEPKEVETAIDDETLTSLSMQTGLSRDELIARITRDLPEAINKLTPNGEMPAAGSEDITLLDRVPPRTGA
;
A
#
# COMPACT_ATOMS: atom_id res chain seq x y z
N LYS A 1 0.53 -13.55 12.24
CA LYS A 1 -0.62 -12.64 11.96
C LYS A 1 -0.12 -11.62 10.94
N GLY A 2 -0.33 -11.89 9.65
CA GLY A 2 0.08 -10.97 8.58
C GLY A 2 -0.98 -9.89 8.42
N VAL A 3 -0.67 -8.66 8.85
CA VAL A 3 -1.57 -7.50 8.71
C VAL A 3 -1.09 -6.55 7.60
N SER A 4 0.06 -6.83 6.97
CA SER A 4 0.75 -5.83 6.15
C SER A 4 0.15 -5.61 4.75
N GLY A 5 -0.60 -6.58 4.21
CA GLY A 5 -1.22 -6.45 2.87
C GLY A 5 -2.63 -5.87 2.90
N THR A 6 -3.42 -6.25 3.91
CA THR A 6 -4.84 -5.85 4.00
C THR A 6 -5.00 -4.39 4.39
N ALA A 7 -4.22 -3.91 5.37
CA ALA A 7 -4.34 -2.53 5.83
C ALA A 7 -3.94 -1.50 4.77
N LEU A 8 -2.88 -1.78 4.00
CA LEU A 8 -2.45 -0.89 2.92
C LEU A 8 -3.38 -0.96 1.70
N GLY A 9 -3.88 -2.15 1.36
CA GLY A 9 -4.89 -2.32 0.32
C GLY A 9 -6.17 -1.53 0.62
N ASP A 10 -6.66 -1.62 1.86
CA ASP A 10 -7.81 -0.84 2.35
C ASP A 10 -7.58 0.67 2.20
N ILE A 11 -6.42 1.17 2.63
CA ILE A 11 -6.08 2.60 2.53
C ILE A 11 -6.08 3.04 1.06
N VAL A 12 -5.44 2.26 0.18
CA VAL A 12 -5.40 2.51 -1.26
C VAL A 12 -6.80 2.54 -1.88
N GLU A 13 -7.67 1.63 -1.46
CA GLU A 13 -9.04 1.57 -1.92
C GLU A 13 -9.86 2.80 -1.46
N ARG A 14 -9.64 3.28 -0.24
CA ARG A 14 -10.26 4.53 0.24
C ARG A 14 -9.82 5.74 -0.56
N PHE A 15 -8.52 5.87 -0.87
CA PHE A 15 -8.02 6.93 -1.74
C PHE A 15 -8.65 6.89 -3.14
N ARG A 16 -8.83 5.69 -3.68
CA ARG A 16 -9.51 5.50 -4.97
C ARG A 16 -10.97 5.97 -4.91
N ASN A 17 -11.69 5.61 -3.85
CA ASN A 17 -13.09 6.03 -3.63
C ASN A 17 -13.22 7.54 -3.35
N ALA A 18 -12.21 8.17 -2.75
CA ALA A 18 -12.16 9.60 -2.49
C ALA A 18 -11.91 10.46 -3.75
N GLY A 19 -11.70 9.85 -4.92
CA GLY A 19 -11.41 10.55 -6.18
C GLY A 19 -9.93 10.63 -6.53
N ALA A 20 -9.03 10.12 -5.67
CA ALA A 20 -7.59 10.07 -5.92
C ALA A 20 -7.15 8.81 -6.70
N GLY A 21 -8.06 8.13 -7.41
CA GLY A 21 -7.78 6.88 -8.12
C GLY A 21 -6.65 6.98 -9.16
N SER A 22 -6.58 8.08 -9.92
CA SER A 22 -5.50 8.31 -10.89
C SER A 22 -4.13 8.54 -10.24
N LYS A 23 -4.11 9.05 -9.00
CA LYS A 23 -2.88 9.22 -8.21
C LYS A 23 -2.42 7.88 -7.66
N VAL A 24 -3.36 7.11 -7.12
CA VAL A 24 -3.14 5.73 -6.67
C VAL A 24 -2.53 4.87 -7.79
N ASP A 25 -3.07 4.95 -9.00
CA ASP A 25 -2.56 4.23 -10.17
C ASP A 25 -1.09 4.58 -10.47
N SER A 26 -0.76 5.86 -10.31
CA SER A 26 0.61 6.36 -10.47
C SER A 26 1.57 5.91 -9.37
N TRP A 27 1.08 5.55 -8.18
CA TRP A 27 1.91 5.02 -7.11
C TRP A 27 2.15 3.53 -7.26
N VAL A 28 1.17 2.79 -7.80
CA VAL A 28 1.33 1.36 -8.07
C VAL A 28 2.18 1.12 -9.31
N SER A 29 2.07 1.98 -10.33
CA SER A 29 2.86 1.88 -11.55
C SER A 29 4.33 2.26 -11.34
N PRO A 30 5.26 1.61 -12.08
CA PRO A 30 6.65 2.05 -12.13
C PRO A 30 6.74 3.40 -12.83
N GLY A 31 7.05 4.46 -12.08
CA GLY A 31 7.12 5.82 -12.64
C GLY A 31 7.18 6.92 -11.58
N PRO A 32 7.10 8.19 -12.01
CA PRO A 32 6.98 9.31 -11.08
C PRO A 32 5.64 9.25 -10.36
N ASN A 33 5.68 9.20 -9.02
CA ASN A 33 4.47 9.21 -8.20
C ASN A 33 3.79 10.58 -8.27
N GLN A 34 2.49 10.61 -8.54
CA GLN A 34 1.72 11.84 -8.40
C GLN A 34 1.64 12.28 -6.93
N PRO A 35 1.84 13.58 -6.64
CA PRO A 35 1.66 14.10 -5.30
C PRO A 35 0.17 14.01 -4.90
N ILE A 36 -0.06 13.73 -3.63
CA ILE A 36 -1.39 13.88 -3.02
C ILE A 36 -1.46 15.19 -2.26
N GLU A 37 -2.66 15.73 -2.09
CA GLU A 37 -2.86 16.94 -1.30
C GLU A 37 -3.39 16.58 0.09
N PRO A 38 -3.10 17.40 1.12
CA PRO A 38 -3.63 17.20 2.47
C PRO A 38 -5.14 16.97 2.50
N LYS A 39 -5.88 17.76 1.72
CA LYS A 39 -7.35 17.68 1.62
C LYS A 39 -7.84 16.35 1.05
N GLU A 40 -7.07 15.72 0.18
CA GLU A 40 -7.40 14.42 -0.40
C GLU A 40 -7.16 13.31 0.63
N VAL A 41 -6.13 13.45 1.46
CA VAL A 41 -5.89 12.57 2.62
C VAL A 41 -7.02 12.68 3.63
N GLU A 42 -7.49 13.89 3.92
CA GLU A 42 -8.65 14.10 4.80
C GLU A 42 -9.97 13.59 4.22
N THR A 43 -10.08 13.54 2.90
CA THR A 43 -11.27 12.98 2.23
C THR A 43 -11.23 11.45 2.20
N ALA A 44 -10.04 10.87 2.07
CA ALA A 44 -9.85 9.42 2.02
C ALA A 44 -9.76 8.75 3.40
N ILE A 45 -9.25 9.47 4.40
CA ILE A 45 -9.03 8.94 5.75
C ILE A 45 -10.01 9.63 6.71
N ASP A 46 -10.87 8.82 7.31
CA ASP A 46 -11.88 9.27 8.25
C ASP A 46 -11.26 9.89 9.51
N ASP A 47 -11.99 10.81 10.13
CA ASP A 47 -11.62 11.51 11.36
C ASP A 47 -11.21 10.56 12.49
N GLU A 48 -11.95 9.44 12.62
CA GLU A 48 -11.69 8.40 13.62
C GLU A 48 -10.32 7.73 13.41
N THR A 49 -9.94 7.49 12.14
CA THR A 49 -8.65 6.87 11.81
C THR A 49 -7.51 7.86 12.09
N LEU A 50 -7.66 9.12 11.70
CA LEU A 50 -6.68 10.18 12.00
C LEU A 50 -6.52 10.37 13.51
N THR A 51 -7.62 10.38 14.26
CA THR A 51 -7.61 10.48 15.72
C THR A 51 -6.90 9.28 16.37
N SER A 52 -7.19 8.07 15.90
CA SER A 52 -6.54 6.85 16.38
C SER A 52 -5.03 6.85 16.12
N LEU A 53 -4.60 7.32 14.94
CA LEU A 53 -3.18 7.49 14.60
C LEU A 53 -2.53 8.59 15.44
N SER A 54 -3.25 9.67 15.72
CA SER A 54 -2.79 10.78 16.57
C SER A 54 -2.49 10.30 17.98
N MET A 55 -3.39 9.52 18.58
CA MET A 55 -3.20 8.93 19.89
C MET A 55 -2.03 7.94 19.94
N GLN A 56 -1.83 7.16 18.88
CA GLN A 56 -0.74 6.17 18.81
C GLN A 56 0.64 6.80 18.61
N THR A 57 0.73 7.83 17.78
CA THR A 57 2.00 8.45 17.39
C THR A 57 2.36 9.66 18.26
N GLY A 58 1.38 10.24 18.96
CA GLY A 58 1.50 11.52 19.66
C GLY A 58 1.54 12.73 18.71
N LEU A 59 1.31 12.54 17.41
CA LEU A 59 1.34 13.61 16.41
C LEU A 59 -0.04 14.28 16.30
N SER A 60 -0.05 15.58 16.01
CA SER A 60 -1.26 16.30 15.63
C SER A 60 -1.81 15.78 14.29
N ARG A 61 -3.11 15.98 14.07
CA ARG A 61 -3.79 15.63 12.81
C ARG A 61 -3.07 16.22 11.58
N ASP A 62 -2.74 17.51 11.60
CA ASP A 62 -2.02 18.18 10.51
C ASP A 62 -0.67 17.54 10.22
N GLU A 63 0.09 17.20 11.27
CA GLU A 63 1.38 16.52 11.16
C GLU A 63 1.23 15.13 10.53
N LEU A 64 0.20 14.37 10.94
CA LEU A 64 -0.11 13.08 10.33
C LEU A 64 -0.44 13.23 8.86
N ILE A 65 -1.33 14.17 8.50
CA ILE A 65 -1.72 14.43 7.12
C ILE A 65 -0.51 14.83 6.28
N ALA A 66 0.35 15.73 6.78
CA ALA A 66 1.56 16.16 6.10
C ALA A 66 2.51 14.98 5.84
N ARG A 67 2.65 14.09 6.83
CA ARG A 67 3.52 12.92 6.74
C ARG A 67 2.95 11.86 5.80
N ILE A 68 1.64 11.59 5.87
CA ILE A 68 0.96 10.69 4.94
C ILE A 68 1.08 11.23 3.51
N THR A 69 0.84 12.52 3.32
CA THR A 69 0.97 13.19 2.02
C THR A 69 2.35 12.99 1.39
N ARG A 70 3.40 13.06 2.22
CA ARG A 70 4.79 13.00 1.77
C ARG A 70 5.28 11.55 1.58
N ASP A 71 4.99 10.68 2.53
CA ASP A 71 5.63 9.36 2.63
C ASP A 71 4.78 8.23 2.00
N LEU A 72 3.44 8.36 1.96
CA LEU A 72 2.54 7.32 1.43
C LEU A 72 2.78 6.99 -0.05
N PRO A 73 2.94 7.96 -0.97
CA PRO A 73 3.12 7.67 -2.40
C PRO A 73 4.37 6.81 -2.63
N GLU A 74 5.47 7.15 -1.97
CA GLU A 74 6.73 6.42 -2.06
C GLU A 74 6.63 5.03 -1.41
N ALA A 75 5.98 4.92 -0.25
CA ALA A 75 5.78 3.65 0.42
C ALA A 75 4.99 2.65 -0.44
N ILE A 76 3.94 3.10 -1.14
CA ILE A 76 3.16 2.25 -2.05
C ILE A 76 4.02 1.80 -3.23
N ASN A 77 4.71 2.71 -3.89
CA ASN A 77 5.59 2.39 -5.02
C ASN A 77 6.67 1.36 -4.64
N LYS A 78 7.29 1.51 -3.46
CA LYS A 78 8.27 0.54 -2.93
C LYS A 78 7.68 -0.85 -2.72
N LEU A 79 6.38 -0.95 -2.44
CA LEU A 79 5.67 -2.20 -2.23
C LEU A 79 5.08 -2.78 -3.52
N THR A 80 5.00 -2.00 -4.60
CA THR A 80 4.49 -2.42 -5.91
C THR A 80 5.57 -2.42 -7.00
N PRO A 81 6.69 -3.14 -6.81
CA PRO A 81 7.80 -3.12 -7.78
C PRO A 81 7.40 -3.65 -9.17
N ASN A 82 6.34 -4.46 -9.25
CA ASN A 82 5.84 -5.06 -10.49
C ASN A 82 4.67 -4.30 -11.12
N GLY A 83 4.28 -3.12 -10.61
CA GLY A 83 3.06 -2.45 -11.07
C GLY A 83 1.78 -2.96 -10.38
N GLU A 84 1.92 -3.95 -9.49
CA GLU A 84 0.82 -4.63 -8.83
C GLU A 84 1.07 -4.62 -7.32
N MET A 85 0.04 -4.30 -6.53
CA MET A 85 0.10 -4.52 -5.09
C MET A 85 0.25 -6.02 -4.85
N PRO A 86 1.12 -6.45 -3.91
CA PRO A 86 1.26 -7.84 -3.58
C PRO A 86 -0.10 -8.31 -3.04
N ALA A 87 -0.89 -8.94 -3.90
CA ALA A 87 -1.98 -9.79 -3.45
C ALA A 87 -1.34 -10.78 -2.49
N ALA A 88 -1.86 -10.85 -1.26
CA ALA A 88 -1.41 -11.84 -0.29
C ALA A 88 -1.65 -13.24 -0.90
N GLY A 89 -0.67 -13.78 -1.62
CA GLY A 89 -0.87 -14.99 -2.41
C GLY A 89 0.03 -15.21 -3.63
N SER A 90 1.08 -14.41 -3.90
CA SER A 90 2.15 -14.94 -4.75
C SER A 90 3.03 -15.87 -3.91
N GLU A 91 2.51 -17.09 -3.71
CA GLU A 91 3.26 -18.27 -3.29
C GLU A 91 4.30 -18.62 -4.36
N ASP A 92 5.32 -17.79 -4.51
CA ASP A 92 6.60 -18.18 -5.09
C ASP A 92 7.37 -19.01 -4.03
N ILE A 93 6.86 -20.22 -3.76
CA ILE A 93 7.57 -21.25 -3.01
C ILE A 93 7.44 -22.63 -3.68
N THR A 94 7.18 -22.68 -4.99
CA THR A 94 7.29 -23.93 -5.78
C THR A 94 8.63 -24.00 -6.54
N LEU A 95 9.69 -23.43 -5.97
CA LEU A 95 11.04 -23.58 -6.50
C LEU A 95 11.95 -24.31 -5.52
N LEU A 96 11.59 -25.52 -5.03
CA LEU A 96 12.52 -26.46 -4.39
C LEU A 96 11.90 -27.85 -4.10
N ASP A 97 11.32 -28.55 -5.08
CA ASP A 97 11.33 -30.02 -5.05
C ASP A 97 11.58 -30.58 -6.45
N ARG A 98 12.87 -30.79 -6.73
CA ARG A 98 13.39 -31.33 -7.98
C ARG A 98 13.70 -32.80 -7.72
N VAL A 99 12.80 -33.72 -8.08
CA VAL A 99 13.13 -35.14 -8.22
C VAL A 99 13.01 -35.54 -9.70
N PRO A 100 14.13 -35.72 -10.43
CA PRO A 100 14.07 -36.37 -11.73
C PRO A 100 13.66 -37.84 -11.53
N PRO A 101 12.72 -38.40 -12.33
CA PRO A 101 12.47 -39.82 -12.29
C PRO A 101 13.72 -40.55 -12.76
N ARG A 102 14.33 -41.35 -11.88
CA ARG A 102 15.39 -42.28 -12.28
C ARG A 102 14.77 -43.31 -13.23
N THR A 103 15.28 -43.35 -14.45
CA THR A 103 15.07 -44.44 -15.40
C THR A 103 15.30 -45.79 -14.71
N GLY A 104 14.33 -46.68 -14.81
CA GLY A 104 14.43 -48.03 -14.26
C GLY A 104 13.41 -48.96 -14.91
N ALA A 105 13.76 -49.50 -16.08
CA ALA A 105 13.48 -50.85 -16.57
C ALA A 105 14.08 -51.00 -17.97
#